data_AF-A0A139Y1E8-F1
#
_entry.id   AF-A0A139Y1E8-F1
#
_cell.length_a   1.000
_cell.length_b   1.000
_cell.length_c   1.000
_cell.angle_alpha   90.00
_cell.angle_beta   90.00
_cell.angle_gamma   90.00
#
_symmetry.space_group_name_H-M   'P 1'
#
loop_
_entity.id
_entity.type
_entity.pdbx_description
1 polymer ?
#
loop_
_entity_poly.entity_id
_entity_poly.type
_entity_poly.pdbx_seq_one_letter_code
_entity_poly.pdbx_strand_id
1 'polypeptide(L)'
;ACEEHIDSRKSLPLSETTPDFGTYYPLPIPLLWLHILRSAQKLGIKNITKICWEKLWSLFCETTRVSPTASGHTLCHFKPFIAERQSPYVLDALAQAICAKYARVPLNTSLSGSQQEGRREQERRQHRASRVLIAVEASSIACNYTYLFCAVAAYDALLRPLLCLHTLPPFLLDGLVKCFVAMEGVPRTAWHPRGRALFGLLTSRLLLIQTQSLQARRPRRARERDKEERRAKKKRSGERITPKRKKGERRTVSEGPTKAATDDDAQTAHTRREDVPQIGRQ
;
A
#
# COMPACT_ATOMS: atom_id res chain seq x y z
N ALA A 1 5.14 -35.84 -49.91
CA ALA A 1 3.70 -35.75 -49.57
C ALA A 1 3.43 -36.81 -48.51
N CYS A 2 2.90 -36.39 -47.35
CA CYS A 2 2.46 -37.29 -46.29
C CYS A 2 1.15 -36.70 -45.74
N GLU A 3 0.04 -37.00 -46.41
CA GLU A 3 -1.29 -36.70 -45.89
C GLU A 3 -1.68 -37.83 -44.94
N GLU A 4 -1.67 -37.58 -43.63
CA GLU A 4 -2.22 -38.54 -42.68
C GLU A 4 -3.75 -38.51 -42.78
N HIS A 5 -4.32 -39.57 -43.33
CA HIS A 5 -5.76 -39.76 -43.40
C HIS A 5 -6.37 -39.75 -41.99
N ILE A 6 -7.08 -38.68 -41.64
CA ILE A 6 -7.98 -38.67 -40.48
C ILE A 6 -9.15 -39.60 -40.82
N ASP A 7 -9.13 -40.78 -40.20
CA ASP A 7 -10.05 -41.88 -40.43
C ASP A 7 -11.47 -41.52 -39.92
N SER A 8 -12.28 -40.94 -40.81
CA SER A 8 -13.58 -40.31 -40.52
C SER A 8 -14.68 -41.25 -39.99
N ARG A 9 -14.35 -42.53 -39.78
CA ARG A 9 -15.21 -43.55 -39.16
C ARG A 9 -14.91 -43.78 -37.67
N LYS A 10 -13.98 -43.01 -37.07
CA LYS A 10 -13.63 -43.08 -35.64
C LYS A 10 -14.04 -41.85 -34.82
N SER A 11 -14.75 -40.89 -35.41
CA SER A 11 -15.42 -39.83 -34.66
C SER A 11 -16.60 -40.40 -33.88
N LEU A 12 -16.39 -40.67 -32.59
CA LEU A 12 -17.48 -40.77 -31.61
C LEU A 12 -18.33 -39.49 -31.71
N PRO A 13 -19.67 -39.58 -31.64
CA PRO A 13 -20.52 -38.40 -31.64
C PRO A 13 -20.28 -37.63 -30.33
N LEU A 14 -19.50 -36.54 -30.43
CA LEU A 14 -19.42 -35.53 -29.39
C LEU A 14 -20.84 -34.96 -29.18
N SER A 15 -21.27 -34.83 -27.93
CA SER A 15 -22.58 -34.26 -27.61
C SER A 15 -22.74 -32.89 -28.26
N GLU A 16 -23.95 -32.55 -28.72
CA GLU A 16 -24.30 -31.23 -29.25
C GLU A 16 -24.03 -30.07 -28.26
N THR A 17 -23.84 -30.41 -26.98
CA THR A 17 -23.43 -29.48 -25.91
C THR A 17 -21.91 -29.31 -25.76
N THR A 18 -21.09 -29.99 -26.58
CA THR A 18 -19.62 -29.96 -26.50
C THR A 18 -19.10 -28.95 -27.54
N PRO A 19 -18.52 -27.81 -27.13
CA PRO A 19 -18.04 -26.81 -28.08
C PRO A 19 -16.80 -27.32 -28.83
N ASP A 20 -16.71 -27.03 -30.13
CA ASP A 20 -15.68 -27.58 -31.02
C ASP A 20 -14.25 -27.34 -30.53
N PHE A 21 -13.37 -28.32 -30.77
CA PHE A 21 -11.93 -28.25 -30.48
C PHE A 21 -11.26 -27.08 -31.23
N GLY A 22 -11.18 -25.93 -30.55
CA GLY A 22 -10.69 -24.67 -31.10
C GLY A 22 -11.45 -23.43 -30.58
N THR A 23 -12.68 -23.60 -30.12
CA THR A 23 -13.56 -22.51 -29.63
C THR A 23 -13.26 -22.07 -28.18
N TYR A 24 -12.23 -22.63 -27.54
CA TYR A 24 -11.72 -22.17 -26.25
C TYR A 24 -10.99 -20.82 -26.39
N TYR A 25 -11.76 -19.72 -26.36
CA TYR A 25 -11.21 -18.41 -26.03
C TYR A 25 -10.46 -18.52 -24.70
N PRO A 26 -9.14 -18.27 -24.65
CA PRO A 26 -8.37 -18.45 -23.42
C PRO A 26 -8.88 -17.46 -22.38
N LEU A 27 -9.23 -17.99 -21.19
CA LEU A 27 -9.59 -17.19 -20.02
C LEU A 27 -8.58 -16.05 -19.87
N PRO A 28 -9.00 -14.77 -19.80
CA PRO A 28 -8.08 -13.66 -19.66
C PRO A 28 -7.08 -13.95 -18.54
N ILE A 29 -5.78 -13.81 -18.82
CA ILE A 29 -4.70 -14.21 -17.90
C ILE A 29 -4.96 -13.79 -16.44
N PRO A 30 -5.49 -12.59 -16.14
CA PRO A 30 -5.81 -12.21 -14.76
C PRO A 30 -6.96 -13.02 -14.14
N LEU A 31 -7.99 -13.39 -14.92
CA LEU A 31 -9.10 -14.25 -14.50
C LEU A 31 -8.62 -15.67 -14.22
N LEU A 32 -7.70 -16.20 -15.04
CA LEU A 32 -7.02 -17.47 -14.78
C LEU A 32 -6.24 -17.44 -13.46
N TRP A 33 -5.44 -16.38 -13.23
CA TRP A 33 -4.73 -16.20 -11.94
C TRP A 33 -5.69 -16.08 -10.74
N LEU A 34 -6.85 -15.44 -10.90
CA LEU A 34 -7.89 -15.35 -9.86
C LEU A 34 -8.56 -16.70 -9.60
N HIS A 35 -8.78 -17.52 -10.64
CA HIS A 35 -9.29 -18.88 -10.50
C HIS A 35 -8.27 -19.78 -9.76
N ILE A 36 -7.00 -19.76 -10.18
CA ILE A 36 -5.92 -20.51 -9.52
C ILE A 36 -5.77 -20.06 -8.05
N LEU A 37 -5.84 -18.75 -7.78
CA LEU A 37 -5.84 -18.22 -6.42
C LEU A 37 -6.99 -18.77 -5.58
N ARG A 38 -8.23 -18.78 -6.11
CA ARG A 38 -9.42 -19.28 -5.41
C ARG A 38 -9.33 -20.79 -5.12
N SER A 39 -8.81 -21.57 -6.07
CA SER A 39 -8.63 -23.02 -5.90
C SER A 39 -7.47 -23.35 -4.95
N ALA A 40 -6.34 -22.63 -5.04
CA ALA A 40 -5.23 -22.76 -4.09
C ALA A 40 -5.63 -22.38 -2.65
N GLN A 41 -6.51 -21.38 -2.48
CA GLN A 41 -7.09 -21.03 -1.18
C GLN A 41 -7.99 -22.14 -0.62
N LYS A 42 -8.87 -22.73 -1.45
CA LYS A 42 -9.71 -23.88 -1.06
C LYS A 42 -8.87 -25.08 -0.62
N LEU A 43 -7.80 -25.38 -1.35
CA LEU A 43 -6.88 -26.50 -1.11
C LEU A 43 -5.79 -26.19 -0.05
N GLY A 44 -5.80 -25.01 0.57
CA GLY A 44 -4.82 -24.60 1.59
C GLY A 44 -3.38 -24.40 1.09
N ILE A 45 -3.14 -24.37 -0.23
CA ILE A 45 -1.80 -24.34 -0.83
C ILE A 45 -1.20 -22.93 -0.72
N LYS A 46 -0.52 -22.67 0.40
CA LYS A 46 0.03 -21.36 0.79
C LYS A 46 0.98 -20.77 -0.26
N ASN A 47 1.84 -21.59 -0.87
CA ASN A 47 2.86 -21.11 -1.83
C ASN A 47 2.22 -20.60 -3.13
N ILE A 48 1.31 -21.39 -3.74
CA ILE A 48 0.56 -20.97 -4.93
C ILE A 48 -0.31 -19.75 -4.59
N THR A 49 -1.00 -19.77 -3.45
CA THR A 49 -1.80 -18.63 -2.96
C THR A 49 -0.97 -17.34 -2.86
N LYS A 50 0.28 -17.42 -2.38
CA LYS A 50 1.20 -16.28 -2.33
C LYS A 50 1.60 -15.80 -3.73
N ILE A 51 2.06 -16.71 -4.60
CA ILE A 51 2.54 -16.39 -5.95
C ILE A 51 1.43 -15.75 -6.79
N CYS A 52 0.22 -16.35 -6.81
CA CYS A 52 -0.91 -15.79 -7.54
C CYS A 52 -1.31 -14.42 -6.99
N TRP A 53 -1.32 -14.24 -5.65
CA TRP A 53 -1.58 -12.95 -5.05
C TRP A 53 -0.54 -11.89 -5.45
N GLU A 54 0.75 -12.22 -5.44
CA GLU A 54 1.83 -11.29 -5.79
C GLU A 54 1.81 -10.92 -7.27
N LYS A 55 1.54 -11.87 -8.17
CA LYS A 55 1.35 -11.60 -9.61
C LYS A 55 0.15 -10.70 -9.85
N LEU A 56 -1.03 -11.04 -9.32
CA LEU A 56 -2.24 -10.21 -9.41
C LEU A 56 -2.02 -8.80 -8.85
N TRP A 57 -1.35 -8.70 -7.68
CA TRP A 57 -1.05 -7.41 -7.07
C TRP A 57 -0.12 -6.56 -7.94
N SER A 58 0.94 -7.16 -8.49
CA SER A 58 1.88 -6.47 -9.38
C SER A 58 1.24 -6.01 -10.69
N LEU A 59 0.24 -6.74 -11.19
CA LEU A 59 -0.51 -6.37 -12.38
C LEU A 59 -1.41 -5.16 -12.09
N PHE A 60 -2.49 -5.35 -11.32
CA PHE A 60 -3.53 -4.35 -11.13
C PHE A 60 -3.09 -3.15 -10.29
N CYS A 61 -2.26 -3.39 -9.27
CA CYS A 61 -1.99 -2.43 -8.23
C CYS A 61 -0.57 -1.87 -8.33
N GLU A 62 -0.40 -0.66 -7.82
CA GLU A 62 0.91 -0.09 -7.51
C GLU A 62 1.01 0.21 -6.01
N THR A 63 2.21 0.57 -5.52
CA THR A 63 2.41 0.90 -4.11
C THR A 63 3.39 2.06 -3.98
N THR A 64 2.86 3.20 -3.55
CA THR A 64 3.59 4.45 -3.37
C THR A 64 4.07 4.57 -1.91
N ARG A 65 5.12 5.34 -1.68
CA ARG A 65 5.55 5.74 -0.32
C ARG A 65 5.27 7.23 -0.13
N VAL A 66 4.48 7.56 0.88
CA VAL A 66 4.05 8.95 1.18
C VAL A 66 5.19 9.78 1.81
N SER A 67 6.28 9.12 2.24
CA SER A 67 7.52 9.78 2.66
C SER A 67 8.72 8.94 2.22
N PRO A 68 9.83 9.56 1.76
CA PRO A 68 11.06 8.85 1.43
C PRO A 68 11.84 8.36 2.67
N THR A 69 11.44 8.77 3.89
CA THR A 69 12.08 8.26 5.11
C THR A 69 11.80 6.77 5.31
N ALA A 70 12.68 6.06 6.01
CA ALA A 70 12.55 4.63 6.33
C ALA A 70 11.33 4.26 7.21
N SER A 71 10.47 5.22 7.53
CA SER A 71 9.23 5.06 8.29
C SER A 71 8.01 5.67 7.58
N GLY A 72 8.13 5.94 6.26
CA GLY A 72 7.05 6.47 5.45
C GLY A 72 5.93 5.46 5.19
N HIS A 73 4.68 5.91 5.34
CA HIS A 73 3.49 5.11 5.08
C HIS A 73 3.42 4.65 3.61
N THR A 74 3.12 3.37 3.39
CA THR A 74 2.83 2.81 2.07
C THR A 74 1.34 2.88 1.76
N LEU A 75 0.99 3.42 0.60
CA LEU A 75 -0.36 3.34 0.05
C LEU A 75 -0.36 2.43 -1.17
N CYS A 76 -1.38 1.59 -1.30
CA CYS A 76 -1.66 0.91 -2.56
C CYS A 76 -2.68 1.72 -3.35
N HIS A 77 -2.47 1.83 -4.66
CA HIS A 77 -3.41 2.45 -5.60
C HIS A 77 -3.79 1.43 -6.68
N PHE A 78 -5.01 1.55 -7.19
CA PHE A 78 -5.41 0.83 -8.40
C PHE A 78 -4.88 1.61 -9.62
N LYS A 79 -4.25 0.94 -10.59
CA LYS A 79 -3.73 1.59 -11.81
C LYS A 79 -4.89 1.95 -12.74
N PRO A 80 -5.22 3.23 -13.00
CA PRO A 80 -6.44 3.62 -13.72
C PRO A 80 -6.54 3.00 -15.12
N PHE A 81 -5.44 3.10 -15.89
CA PHE A 81 -5.28 2.52 -17.23
C PHE A 81 -5.50 0.99 -17.29
N ILE A 82 -5.36 0.27 -16.17
CA ILE A 82 -5.67 -1.17 -16.10
C ILE A 82 -7.11 -1.37 -15.64
N ALA A 83 -7.62 -0.54 -14.72
CA ALA A 83 -9.02 -0.59 -14.29
C ALA A 83 -9.99 -0.39 -15.47
N GLU A 84 -9.73 0.61 -16.32
CA GLU A 84 -10.55 0.95 -17.50
C GLU A 84 -10.51 -0.11 -18.62
N ARG A 85 -9.45 -0.91 -18.68
CA ARG A 85 -9.18 -1.86 -19.78
C ARG A 85 -9.54 -3.32 -19.46
N GLN A 86 -10.13 -3.58 -18.31
CA GLN A 86 -10.39 -4.94 -17.83
C GLN A 86 -11.90 -5.21 -17.74
N SER A 87 -12.31 -6.41 -18.16
CA SER A 87 -13.72 -6.81 -18.14
C SER A 87 -14.30 -6.73 -16.72
N PRO A 88 -15.57 -6.29 -16.54
CA PRO A 88 -16.25 -6.29 -15.25
C PRO A 88 -16.12 -7.61 -14.47
N TYR A 89 -16.14 -8.77 -15.15
CA TYR A 89 -15.95 -10.08 -14.51
C TYR A 89 -14.56 -10.26 -13.86
N VAL A 90 -13.52 -9.64 -14.43
CA VAL A 90 -12.16 -9.64 -13.88
C VAL A 90 -12.06 -8.73 -12.67
N LEU A 91 -12.69 -7.55 -12.75
CA LEU A 91 -12.73 -6.55 -11.69
C LEU A 91 -13.53 -7.02 -10.47
N ASP A 92 -14.67 -7.67 -10.71
CA ASP A 92 -15.46 -8.35 -9.68
C ASP A 92 -14.65 -9.46 -9.02
N ALA A 93 -14.09 -10.40 -9.79
CA ALA A 93 -13.28 -11.48 -9.24
C ALA A 93 -12.06 -10.97 -8.43
N LEU A 94 -11.46 -9.84 -8.81
CA LEU A 94 -10.43 -9.16 -8.03
C LEU A 94 -10.98 -8.59 -6.72
N ALA A 95 -12.10 -7.87 -6.75
CA ALA A 95 -12.76 -7.33 -5.56
C ALA A 95 -13.19 -8.45 -4.59
N GLN A 96 -13.70 -9.57 -5.10
CA GLN A 96 -14.01 -10.79 -4.35
C GLN A 96 -12.77 -11.33 -3.63
N ALA A 97 -11.64 -11.46 -4.33
CA ALA A 97 -10.39 -11.96 -3.75
C ALA A 97 -9.83 -11.03 -2.65
N ILE A 98 -9.99 -9.71 -2.81
CA ILE A 98 -9.62 -8.72 -1.79
C ILE A 98 -10.57 -8.81 -0.58
N CYS A 99 -11.89 -8.85 -0.80
CA CYS A 99 -12.89 -8.98 0.26
C CYS A 99 -12.69 -10.28 1.06
N ALA A 100 -12.50 -11.42 0.39
CA ALA A 100 -12.23 -12.70 1.04
C ALA A 100 -10.98 -12.68 1.95
N LYS A 101 -9.97 -11.87 1.59
CA LYS A 101 -8.70 -11.74 2.32
C LYS A 101 -8.72 -10.72 3.47
N TYR A 102 -9.50 -9.64 3.37
CA TYR A 102 -9.45 -8.53 4.34
C TYR A 102 -10.78 -8.24 5.07
N ALA A 103 -11.95 -8.64 4.55
CA ALA A 103 -13.23 -8.47 5.25
C ALA A 103 -13.42 -9.45 6.42
N ARG A 104 -12.61 -10.52 6.48
CA ARG A 104 -12.61 -11.52 7.57
C ARG A 104 -11.76 -11.11 8.79
N VAL A 105 -11.28 -9.87 8.87
CA VAL A 105 -10.59 -9.36 10.06
C VAL A 105 -11.59 -9.31 11.22
N PRO A 106 -11.36 -10.00 12.36
CA PRO A 106 -12.29 -9.97 13.48
C PRO A 106 -12.47 -8.55 14.02
N LEU A 107 -13.72 -8.15 14.27
CA LEU A 107 -14.04 -6.91 14.98
C LEU A 107 -13.58 -6.96 16.46
N ASN A 108 -13.16 -8.13 16.94
CA ASN A 108 -12.70 -8.40 18.30
C ASN A 108 -11.21 -8.04 18.51
N THR A 109 -10.83 -6.79 18.30
CA THR A 109 -9.89 -6.16 19.25
C THR A 109 -10.74 -5.43 20.28
N SER A 110 -10.74 -5.96 21.50
CA SER A 110 -11.58 -5.49 22.61
C SER A 110 -11.37 -4.00 22.90
N LEU A 111 -12.42 -3.32 23.36
CA LEU A 111 -12.35 -1.97 23.94
C LEU A 111 -11.69 -1.98 25.34
N SER A 112 -10.77 -2.92 25.56
CA SER A 112 -10.02 -3.09 26.81
C SER A 112 -8.85 -2.11 26.85
N GLY A 113 -8.85 -1.28 27.89
CA GLY A 113 -7.75 -0.47 28.43
C GLY A 113 -6.45 -0.34 27.62
N SER A 114 -6.21 0.88 27.14
CA SER A 114 -4.90 1.55 27.25
C SER A 114 -3.66 0.87 26.67
N GLN A 115 -3.76 -0.03 25.69
CA GLN A 115 -2.62 -0.32 24.82
C GLN A 115 -2.58 0.67 23.65
N GLN A 116 -1.54 1.49 23.60
CA GLN A 116 -1.19 2.22 22.37
C GLN A 116 -0.95 1.18 21.26
N GLU A 117 -1.71 1.26 20.17
CA GLU A 117 -1.40 0.46 18.99
C GLU A 117 -0.02 0.87 18.48
N GLY A 118 0.98 0.03 18.74
CA GLY A 118 2.37 0.32 18.37
C GLY A 118 2.44 0.67 16.88
N ARG A 119 3.17 1.74 16.54
CA ARG A 119 3.21 2.36 15.21
C ARG A 119 3.16 1.39 14.02
N ARG A 120 3.90 0.28 14.12
CA ARG A 120 3.93 -0.81 13.11
C ARG A 120 2.56 -1.43 12.82
N GLU A 121 1.67 -1.58 13.81
CA GLU A 121 0.32 -2.10 13.61
C GLU A 121 -0.63 -1.03 13.08
N GLN A 122 -0.45 0.25 13.43
CA GLN A 122 -1.14 1.35 12.76
C GLN A 122 -0.81 1.37 11.25
N GLU A 123 0.48 1.27 10.91
CA GLU A 123 0.98 1.17 9.53
C GLU A 123 0.43 -0.08 8.81
N ARG A 124 0.36 -1.24 9.49
CA ARG A 124 -0.28 -2.46 8.96
C ARG A 124 -1.78 -2.28 8.70
N ARG A 125 -2.54 -1.65 9.61
CA ARG A 125 -3.98 -1.37 9.41
C ARG A 125 -4.19 -0.40 8.26
N GLN A 126 -3.41 0.67 8.18
CA GLN A 126 -3.45 1.62 7.06
C GLN A 126 -3.16 0.93 5.72
N HIS A 127 -2.16 0.05 5.68
CA HIS A 127 -1.81 -0.74 4.49
C HIS A 127 -2.86 -1.80 4.14
N ARG A 128 -3.65 -2.29 5.10
CA ARG A 128 -4.86 -3.09 4.79
C ARG A 128 -5.98 -2.20 4.25
N ALA A 129 -6.20 -1.02 4.83
CA ALA A 129 -7.26 -0.10 4.44
C ALA A 129 -7.09 0.41 3.00
N SER A 130 -5.87 0.81 2.60
CA SER A 130 -5.59 1.21 1.21
C SER A 130 -5.80 0.06 0.21
N ARG A 131 -5.52 -1.18 0.60
CA ARG A 131 -5.82 -2.38 -0.21
C ARG A 131 -7.31 -2.69 -0.34
N VAL A 132 -8.12 -2.34 0.66
CA VAL A 132 -9.58 -2.50 0.59
C VAL A 132 -10.22 -1.43 -0.30
N LEU A 133 -9.69 -0.21 -0.35
CA LEU A 133 -10.16 0.82 -1.29
C LEU A 133 -10.05 0.39 -2.76
N ILE A 134 -9.07 -0.44 -3.12
CA ILE A 134 -8.95 -1.01 -4.47
C ILE A 134 -10.13 -1.95 -4.78
N ALA A 135 -10.71 -2.63 -3.80
CA ALA A 135 -11.95 -3.39 -4.00
C ALA A 135 -13.19 -2.49 -4.08
N VAL A 136 -13.21 -1.34 -3.42
CA VAL A 136 -14.27 -0.32 -3.58
C VAL A 136 -14.26 0.20 -5.01
N GLU A 137 -13.09 0.62 -5.51
CA GLU A 137 -12.89 1.10 -6.89
C GLU A 137 -13.24 0.01 -7.92
N ALA A 138 -12.69 -1.21 -7.78
CA ALA A 138 -12.98 -2.32 -8.70
C ALA A 138 -14.46 -2.77 -8.68
N SER A 139 -15.11 -2.82 -7.52
CA SER A 139 -16.55 -3.17 -7.44
C SER A 139 -17.43 -2.10 -8.04
N SER A 140 -17.05 -0.82 -7.92
CA SER A 140 -17.78 0.31 -8.51
C SER A 140 -17.73 0.27 -10.03
N ILE A 141 -16.57 -0.02 -10.63
CA ILE A 141 -16.42 -0.15 -12.09
C ILE A 141 -17.09 -1.44 -12.60
N ALA A 142 -17.05 -2.52 -11.82
CA ALA A 142 -17.74 -3.77 -12.16
C ALA A 142 -19.27 -3.75 -11.95
N CYS A 143 -19.82 -2.67 -11.39
CA CYS A 143 -21.21 -2.56 -10.91
C CYS A 143 -21.65 -3.69 -9.94
N ASN A 144 -20.71 -4.38 -9.27
CA ASN A 144 -21.07 -5.42 -8.29
C ASN A 144 -21.25 -4.81 -6.90
N TYR A 145 -22.46 -4.31 -6.65
CA TYR A 145 -22.83 -3.61 -5.43
C TYR A 145 -22.71 -4.48 -4.17
N THR A 146 -22.81 -5.81 -4.28
CA THR A 146 -22.62 -6.73 -3.15
C THR A 146 -21.20 -6.64 -2.60
N TYR A 147 -20.18 -6.76 -3.48
CA TYR A 147 -18.79 -6.67 -3.05
C TYR A 147 -18.33 -5.25 -2.78
N LEU A 148 -18.99 -4.24 -3.37
CA LEU A 148 -18.83 -2.84 -2.97
C LEU A 148 -19.22 -2.63 -1.49
N PHE A 149 -20.44 -3.02 -1.09
CA PHE A 149 -20.86 -2.87 0.31
C PHE A 149 -20.01 -3.71 1.27
N CYS A 150 -19.54 -4.90 0.86
CA CYS A 150 -18.58 -5.69 1.65
C CYS A 150 -17.21 -4.98 1.80
N ALA A 151 -16.68 -4.38 0.73
CA ALA A 151 -15.41 -3.65 0.76
C ALA A 151 -15.51 -2.40 1.65
N VAL A 152 -16.59 -1.62 1.51
CA VAL A 152 -16.81 -0.42 2.33
C VAL A 152 -17.02 -0.77 3.82
N ALA A 153 -17.72 -1.87 4.12
CA ALA A 153 -17.84 -2.36 5.50
C ALA A 153 -16.49 -2.82 6.09
N ALA A 154 -15.66 -3.49 5.29
CA ALA A 154 -14.29 -3.84 5.67
C ALA A 154 -13.40 -2.59 5.87
N TYR A 155 -13.67 -1.50 5.14
CA TYR A 155 -12.98 -0.23 5.32
C TYR A 155 -13.35 0.46 6.64
N ASP A 156 -14.64 0.59 7.03
CA ASP A 156 -15.00 1.17 8.35
C ASP A 156 -14.43 0.33 9.52
N ALA A 157 -14.44 -1.00 9.41
CA ALA A 157 -13.84 -1.90 10.39
C ALA A 157 -12.33 -1.64 10.61
N LEU A 158 -11.59 -1.33 9.53
CA LEU A 158 -10.17 -0.96 9.58
C LEU A 158 -9.94 0.51 9.98
N LEU A 159 -10.89 1.39 9.68
CA LEU A 159 -10.89 2.81 10.02
C LEU A 159 -11.09 3.06 11.52
N ARG A 160 -11.99 2.29 12.18
CA ARG A 160 -12.43 2.53 13.57
C ARG A 160 -11.29 2.72 14.57
N PRO A 161 -10.20 1.92 14.60
CA PRO A 161 -9.06 2.16 15.50
C PRO A 161 -8.23 3.40 15.11
N LEU A 162 -8.09 3.66 13.81
CA LEU A 162 -7.28 4.77 13.28
C LEU A 162 -7.85 6.14 13.67
N LEU A 163 -9.18 6.25 13.78
CA LEU A 163 -9.87 7.46 14.24
C LEU A 163 -9.47 7.88 15.66
N CYS A 164 -9.27 6.91 16.56
CA CYS A 164 -8.88 7.19 17.95
C CYS A 164 -7.47 7.79 18.05
N LEU A 165 -6.59 7.50 17.08
CA LEU A 165 -5.17 7.85 17.13
C LEU A 165 -4.86 9.26 16.59
N HIS A 166 -5.80 9.96 15.94
CA HIS A 166 -5.69 11.35 15.47
C HIS A 166 -4.52 11.68 14.50
N THR A 167 -3.65 10.73 14.13
CA THR A 167 -2.39 11.01 13.41
C THR A 167 -2.49 11.12 11.89
N LEU A 168 -3.50 10.54 11.25
CA LEU A 168 -3.60 10.42 9.78
C LEU A 168 -4.84 11.06 9.08
N PRO A 169 -5.43 12.20 9.53
CA PRO A 169 -6.71 12.68 8.98
C PRO A 169 -6.84 12.76 7.44
N PRO A 170 -5.83 13.23 6.67
CA PRO A 170 -5.97 13.38 5.21
C PRO A 170 -6.19 12.04 4.47
N PHE A 171 -5.53 10.96 4.88
CA PHE A 171 -5.69 9.65 4.25
C PHE A 171 -7.05 9.02 4.60
N LEU A 172 -7.51 9.20 5.83
CA LEU A 172 -8.83 8.70 6.26
C LEU A 172 -9.96 9.49 5.57
N LEU A 173 -9.73 10.79 5.29
CA LEU A 173 -10.65 11.62 4.52
C LEU A 173 -10.74 11.17 3.05
N ASP A 174 -9.61 10.96 2.37
CA ASP A 174 -9.57 10.45 0.97
C ASP A 174 -10.32 9.12 0.84
N GLY A 175 -10.00 8.14 1.69
CA GLY A 175 -10.65 6.83 1.64
C GLY A 175 -12.15 6.87 1.97
N LEU A 176 -12.60 7.74 2.89
CA LEU A 176 -14.02 7.97 3.09
C LEU A 176 -14.69 8.59 1.86
N VAL A 177 -14.11 9.62 1.25
CA VAL A 177 -14.66 10.26 0.04
C VAL A 177 -14.80 9.25 -1.10
N LYS A 178 -13.81 8.37 -1.30
CA LYS A 178 -13.89 7.26 -2.26
C LYS A 178 -15.04 6.30 -1.97
N CYS A 179 -15.24 5.92 -0.70
CA CYS A 179 -16.38 5.10 -0.29
C CYS A 179 -17.74 5.81 -0.51
N PHE A 180 -17.82 7.13 -0.31
CA PHE A 180 -19.05 7.88 -0.62
C PHE A 180 -19.35 7.92 -2.10
N VAL A 181 -18.40 8.35 -2.94
CA VAL A 181 -18.59 8.46 -4.40
C VAL A 181 -18.97 7.12 -5.01
N ALA A 182 -18.32 6.03 -4.59
CA ALA A 182 -18.65 4.69 -5.06
C ALA A 182 -20.06 4.23 -4.60
N MET A 183 -20.51 4.57 -3.39
CA MET A 183 -21.86 4.23 -2.94
C MET A 183 -22.94 5.17 -3.49
N GLU A 184 -22.63 6.42 -3.82
CA GLU A 184 -23.54 7.36 -4.48
C GLU A 184 -23.91 6.89 -5.90
N GLY A 185 -22.97 6.24 -6.60
CA GLY A 185 -23.22 5.57 -7.88
C GLY A 185 -24.11 4.31 -7.81
N VAL A 186 -24.57 3.88 -6.63
CA VAL A 186 -25.40 2.67 -6.47
C VAL A 186 -26.87 2.98 -6.78
N PRO A 187 -27.50 2.30 -7.76
CA PRO A 187 -28.91 2.54 -8.12
C PRO A 187 -29.83 2.18 -6.96
N ARG A 188 -30.92 2.96 -6.79
CA ARG A 188 -31.85 2.88 -5.64
C ARG A 188 -32.39 1.46 -5.36
N THR A 189 -32.49 0.62 -6.39
CA THR A 189 -32.92 -0.79 -6.32
C THR A 189 -31.91 -1.72 -5.63
N ALA A 190 -30.61 -1.42 -5.66
CA ALA A 190 -29.55 -2.23 -5.04
C ALA A 190 -29.29 -1.88 -3.55
N TRP A 191 -29.95 -0.84 -3.01
CA TRP A 191 -29.74 -0.36 -1.64
C TRP A 191 -30.47 -1.19 -0.57
N HIS A 192 -29.80 -2.21 -0.04
CA HIS A 192 -30.26 -2.96 1.14
C HIS A 192 -30.13 -2.15 2.46
N PRO A 193 -30.92 -2.45 3.52
CA PRO A 193 -30.93 -1.67 4.76
C PRO A 193 -29.57 -1.52 5.43
N ARG A 194 -28.74 -2.59 5.45
CA ARG A 194 -27.37 -2.53 6.00
C ARG A 194 -26.46 -1.53 5.25
N GLY A 195 -26.67 -1.31 3.95
CA GLY A 195 -25.93 -0.34 3.15
C GLY A 195 -26.31 1.11 3.49
N ARG A 196 -27.61 1.37 3.71
CA ARG A 196 -28.10 2.66 4.21
C ARG A 196 -27.55 2.99 5.60
N ALA A 197 -27.52 2.01 6.50
CA ALA A 197 -26.90 2.14 7.82
C ALA A 197 -25.38 2.40 7.72
N LEU A 198 -24.68 1.70 6.82
CA LEU A 198 -23.27 1.91 6.55
C LEU A 198 -22.99 3.34 6.04
N PHE A 199 -23.76 3.85 5.08
CA PHE A 199 -23.64 5.24 4.61
C PHE A 199 -23.77 6.25 5.77
N GLY A 200 -24.80 6.10 6.62
CA GLY A 200 -24.97 6.95 7.81
C GLY A 200 -23.80 6.86 8.81
N LEU A 201 -23.24 5.67 9.01
CA LEU A 201 -22.04 5.47 9.84
C LEU A 201 -20.83 6.21 9.25
N LEU A 202 -20.56 6.09 7.95
CA LEU A 202 -19.48 6.84 7.29
C LEU A 202 -19.68 8.35 7.43
N THR A 203 -20.92 8.87 7.35
CA THR A 203 -21.20 10.30 7.52
C THR A 203 -20.82 10.78 8.92
N SER A 204 -21.08 9.96 9.96
CA SER A 204 -20.58 10.24 11.31
C SER A 204 -19.04 10.24 11.40
N ARG A 205 -18.36 9.35 10.65
CA ARG A 205 -16.88 9.31 10.59
C ARG A 205 -16.31 10.53 9.88
N LEU A 206 -16.94 10.99 8.81
CA LEU A 206 -16.54 12.16 8.04
C LEU A 206 -16.55 13.43 8.91
N LEU A 207 -17.64 13.66 9.62
CA LEU A 207 -17.77 14.77 10.57
C LEU A 207 -16.73 14.69 11.70
N LEU A 208 -16.43 13.49 12.19
CA LEU A 208 -15.38 13.27 13.21
C LEU A 208 -13.98 13.59 12.67
N ILE A 209 -13.63 13.15 11.45
CA ILE A 209 -12.33 13.48 10.83
C ILE A 209 -12.22 14.98 10.51
N GLN A 210 -13.31 15.62 10.06
CA GLN A 210 -13.35 17.06 9.80
C GLN A 210 -13.14 17.87 11.09
N THR A 211 -13.85 17.53 12.17
CA THR A 211 -13.69 18.20 13.47
C THR A 211 -12.29 17.98 14.07
N GLN A 212 -11.74 16.76 14.02
CA GLN A 212 -10.34 16.48 14.37
C GLN A 212 -9.35 17.32 13.53
N SER A 213 -9.58 17.43 12.22
CA SER A 213 -8.72 18.22 11.31
C SER A 213 -8.75 19.71 11.61
N LEU A 214 -9.91 20.25 11.97
CA LEU A 214 -10.07 21.65 12.39
C LEU A 214 -9.40 21.90 13.76
N GLN A 215 -9.59 21.00 14.72
CA GLN A 215 -8.95 21.07 16.04
C GLN A 215 -7.43 21.00 15.91
N ALA A 216 -6.86 20.08 15.12
CA ALA A 216 -5.42 19.94 14.91
C ALA A 216 -4.76 21.18 14.24
N ARG A 217 -5.52 21.94 13.43
CA ARG A 217 -5.05 23.18 12.79
C ARG A 217 -4.95 24.36 13.76
N ARG A 218 -5.81 24.44 14.79
CA ARG A 218 -5.82 25.56 15.77
C ARG A 218 -4.48 25.72 16.52
N PRO A 219 -3.91 24.70 17.22
CA PRO A 219 -2.66 24.88 17.96
C PRO A 219 -1.42 24.97 17.07
N ARG A 220 -1.47 24.48 15.82
CA ARG A 220 -0.39 24.73 14.83
C ARG A 220 -0.33 26.21 14.47
N ARG A 221 -1.47 26.80 14.06
CA ARG A 221 -1.57 28.23 13.73
C ARG A 221 -1.21 29.14 14.91
N ALA A 222 -1.57 28.77 16.14
CA ALA A 222 -1.12 29.47 17.35
C ALA A 222 0.41 29.43 17.49
N ARG A 223 1.01 28.22 17.47
CA ARG A 223 2.48 28.05 17.57
C ARG A 223 3.26 28.67 16.41
N GLU A 224 2.65 28.83 15.24
CA GLU A 224 3.22 29.54 14.10
C GLU A 224 3.22 31.06 14.34
N ARG A 225 2.09 31.62 14.79
CA ARG A 225 2.00 33.02 15.24
C ARG A 225 2.98 33.32 16.39
N ASP A 226 3.08 32.46 17.41
CA ASP A 226 4.04 32.61 18.50
C ASP A 226 5.48 32.70 18.00
N LYS A 227 5.86 31.88 17.01
CA LYS A 227 7.20 31.88 16.41
C LYS A 227 7.43 33.12 15.57
N GLU A 228 6.43 33.57 14.83
CA GLU A 228 6.49 34.75 13.97
C GLU A 228 6.56 36.04 14.80
N GLU A 229 5.76 36.15 15.86
CA GLU A 229 5.81 37.27 16.79
C GLU A 229 7.13 37.32 17.56
N ARG A 230 7.68 36.16 18.00
CA ARG A 230 9.04 36.08 18.58
C ARG A 230 10.12 36.53 17.58
N ARG A 231 9.99 36.17 16.29
CA ARG A 231 10.88 36.66 15.22
C ARG A 231 10.74 38.17 14.99
N ALA A 232 9.51 38.70 14.99
CA ALA A 232 9.25 40.13 14.84
C ALA A 232 9.79 40.94 16.03
N LYS A 233 9.56 40.48 17.27
CA LYS A 233 10.12 41.07 18.49
C LYS A 233 11.66 41.05 18.45
N LYS A 234 12.29 39.94 18.06
CA LYS A 234 13.76 39.86 17.93
C LYS A 234 14.34 40.72 16.80
N LYS A 235 13.58 40.99 15.71
CA LYS A 235 13.97 42.00 14.71
C LYS A 235 13.87 43.43 15.26
N ARG A 236 12.83 43.74 16.04
CA ARG A 236 12.60 45.07 16.64
C ARG A 236 13.57 45.39 17.79
N SER A 237 14.06 44.39 18.53
CA SER A 237 14.97 44.60 19.66
C SER A 237 16.44 44.83 19.27
N GLY A 238 16.78 44.87 17.97
CA GLY A 238 18.14 45.14 17.49
C GLY A 238 19.20 44.10 17.90
N GLU A 239 18.79 42.94 18.43
CA GLU A 239 19.66 42.01 19.14
C GLU A 239 20.60 41.25 18.17
N ARG A 240 21.74 41.90 17.85
CA ARG A 240 22.80 41.39 16.99
C ARG A 240 23.31 40.05 17.52
N ILE A 241 23.12 38.98 16.76
CA ILE A 241 23.57 37.64 17.16
C ILE A 241 25.09 37.57 17.10
N THR A 242 25.76 37.66 18.25
CA THR A 242 27.12 37.15 18.39
C THR A 242 27.06 35.62 18.26
N PRO A 243 27.83 34.99 17.35
CA PRO A 243 27.80 33.55 17.20
C PRO A 243 28.36 32.89 18.46
N LYS A 244 27.57 32.05 19.13
CA LYS A 244 28.04 31.31 20.30
C LYS A 244 29.16 30.36 19.89
N ARG A 245 30.39 30.72 20.27
CA ARG A 245 31.62 29.92 20.16
C ARG A 245 31.33 28.48 20.65
N LYS A 246 31.67 27.46 19.86
CA LYS A 246 31.59 26.05 20.31
C LYS A 246 32.49 25.90 21.54
N LYS A 247 31.91 25.71 22.73
CA LYS A 247 32.66 25.45 23.97
C LYS A 247 32.99 23.96 24.03
N GLY A 248 34.01 23.53 23.27
CA GLY A 248 34.30 22.11 23.08
C GLY A 248 35.55 21.83 22.25
N GLU A 249 36.62 22.59 22.44
CA GLU A 249 37.93 22.30 21.85
C GLU A 249 38.98 22.41 22.97
N ARG A 250 39.56 21.28 23.34
CA ARG A 250 40.40 21.14 24.54
C ARG A 250 41.86 21.40 24.14
N ARG A 251 42.44 22.50 24.61
CA ARG A 251 43.86 22.79 24.39
C ARG A 251 44.73 21.66 24.93
N THR A 252 45.65 21.16 24.10
CA THR A 252 46.85 20.44 24.50
C THR A 252 48.07 21.24 24.05
N VAL A 253 48.89 21.62 25.03
CA VAL A 253 50.19 22.30 24.93
C VAL A 253 51.07 21.55 25.94
N SER A 254 52.35 21.25 25.73
CA SER A 254 53.22 21.44 24.54
C SER A 254 53.69 20.04 24.02
N GLU A 255 54.85 19.69 23.44
CA GLU A 255 56.19 20.28 23.22
C GLU A 255 56.79 19.81 21.86
N GLY A 256 58.01 20.27 21.54
CA GLY A 256 58.87 19.77 20.45
C GLY A 256 60.24 19.34 21.01
N PRO A 257 61.37 19.43 20.27
CA PRO A 257 61.53 19.92 18.88
C PRO A 257 62.50 19.07 17.99
N THR A 258 62.75 19.53 16.75
CA THR A 258 63.87 19.11 15.81
C THR A 258 63.88 17.65 15.31
N LYS A 259 64.40 17.23 14.14
CA LYS A 259 65.10 17.73 12.91
C LYS A 259 64.91 16.61 11.83
N ALA A 260 65.19 16.68 10.52
CA ALA A 260 65.45 17.68 9.46
C ALA A 260 65.47 16.92 8.09
N ALA A 261 66.10 17.46 7.02
CA ALA A 261 66.34 16.83 5.67
C ALA A 261 65.06 16.69 4.78
N THR A 262 64.95 17.29 3.57
CA THR A 262 65.59 17.02 2.24
C THR A 262 65.26 15.65 1.64
N ASP A 263 64.95 15.45 0.35
CA ASP A 263 64.68 16.35 -0.79
C ASP A 263 63.84 15.56 -1.86
N ASP A 264 63.78 16.01 -3.12
CA ASP A 264 63.18 15.30 -4.27
C ASP A 264 63.72 13.85 -4.47
N ASP A 265 62.92 12.94 -5.03
CA ASP A 265 63.00 12.58 -6.48
C ASP A 265 61.89 11.60 -6.93
N ALA A 266 61.94 11.16 -8.19
CA ALA A 266 60.85 10.58 -8.97
C ALA A 266 60.85 9.04 -9.14
N GLN A 267 59.90 8.59 -9.98
CA GLN A 267 59.92 7.38 -10.84
C GLN A 267 59.60 5.96 -10.28
N THR A 268 58.44 5.47 -10.75
CA THR A 268 58.17 4.15 -11.36
C THR A 268 58.86 2.85 -10.88
N ALA A 269 58.03 1.83 -10.56
CA ALA A 269 58.21 0.47 -11.10
C ALA A 269 56.89 -0.35 -11.06
N HIS A 270 56.73 -1.29 -12.01
CA HIS A 270 55.76 -2.39 -11.93
C HIS A 270 56.30 -3.54 -11.05
N THR A 271 55.42 -4.34 -10.43
CA THR A 271 55.37 -5.79 -10.72
C THR A 271 54.09 -6.46 -10.19
N ARG A 272 53.79 -7.65 -10.71
CA ARG A 272 52.68 -8.53 -10.30
C ARG A 272 53.07 -9.34 -9.04
N ARG A 273 52.07 -9.71 -8.23
CA ARG A 273 51.66 -11.13 -8.13
C ARG A 273 50.26 -11.29 -7.56
N GLU A 274 49.55 -12.28 -8.09
CA GLU A 274 48.40 -12.93 -7.46
C GLU A 274 48.94 -13.95 -6.45
N ASP A 275 48.14 -14.36 -5.48
CA ASP A 275 48.17 -15.74 -4.98
C ASP A 275 46.84 -16.14 -4.32
N VAL A 276 46.43 -17.37 -4.56
CA VAL A 276 45.17 -17.98 -4.07
C VAL A 276 45.47 -19.40 -3.61
N PRO A 277 45.00 -19.83 -2.42
CA PRO A 277 44.93 -21.24 -2.08
C PRO A 277 43.48 -21.77 -2.13
N GLN A 278 43.22 -22.64 -3.11
CA GLN A 278 42.40 -23.84 -2.89
C GLN A 278 43.28 -24.86 -2.13
N ILE A 279 42.88 -26.04 -1.64
CA ILE A 279 41.78 -26.99 -1.91
C ILE A 279 41.39 -27.66 -0.57
N GLY A 280 40.17 -28.18 -0.44
CA GLY A 280 39.81 -29.07 0.67
C GLY A 280 38.48 -29.81 0.47
N ARG A 281 38.49 -30.92 -0.27
CA ARG A 281 37.37 -31.88 -0.35
C ARG A 281 37.74 -33.20 0.30
N GLN A 282 36.79 -33.78 1.02
CA GLN A 282 36.44 -35.20 0.95
C GLN A 282 34.92 -35.27 0.72
#